data_AF-A0A4R8LR14-F1
#
_entry.id   AF-A0A4R8LR14-F1
#
_cell.length_a   1.000
_cell.length_b   1.000
_cell.length_c   1.000
_cell.angle_alpha   90.00
_cell.angle_beta   90.00
_cell.angle_gamma   90.00
#
_symmetry.space_group_name_H-M   'P 1'
#
loop_
_entity.id
_entity.type
_entity.pdbx_description
1 polymer ?
#
loop_
_entity_poly.entity_id
_entity_poly.type
_entity_poly.pdbx_seq_one_letter_code
_entity_poly.pdbx_strand_id
1 'polypeptide(L)'
;MQSTTIIITFPASLNFIIYTWNIYYKMNNEMLKKGFQLPDDECFNRFKSIWEDHLVKINNMGISNLDGLCMARPEEQLRSLFPPTYAGEQEFYRSWIFFESWWRFARLAYDYAVQPFLNTLHKRYGVSDTERYILITYNTLPVGFCNQYDRAIVLPFENLFSRNA
;
A
#
# COMPACT_ATOMS: atom_id res chain seq x y z
N MET A 1 -26.06 -11.68 20.05
CA MET A 1 -25.21 -11.69 18.85
C MET A 1 -24.10 -10.69 19.09
N GLN A 2 -22.85 -11.14 19.23
CA GLN A 2 -21.70 -10.24 19.21
C GLN A 2 -21.58 -9.67 17.79
N SER A 3 -21.50 -8.35 17.70
CA SER A 3 -21.31 -7.66 16.43
C SER A 3 -19.81 -7.50 16.22
N THR A 4 -19.23 -8.30 15.34
CA THR A 4 -17.84 -8.11 14.91
C THR A 4 -17.75 -6.81 14.11
N THR A 5 -16.93 -5.87 14.55
CA THR A 5 -16.65 -4.63 13.81
C THR A 5 -15.50 -4.87 12.85
N ILE A 6 -15.75 -4.74 11.54
CA ILE A 6 -14.68 -4.75 10.53
C ILE A 6 -14.40 -3.32 10.09
N ILE A 7 -13.13 -2.92 10.21
CA ILE A 7 -12.64 -1.62 9.79
C ILE A 7 -11.89 -1.82 8.47
N ILE A 8 -12.46 -1.30 7.38
CA ILE A 8 -11.87 -1.35 6.05
C ILE A 8 -11.26 0.02 5.77
N THR A 9 -10.06 0.03 5.22
CA THR A 9 -9.34 1.26 4.92
C THR A 9 -8.50 1.12 3.66
N PHE A 10 -8.19 2.26 3.03
CA PHE A 10 -7.34 2.36 1.85
C PHE A 10 -6.16 3.31 2.19
N PRO A 11 -5.12 2.81 2.87
CA PRO A 11 -4.07 3.66 3.43
C PRO A 11 -3.17 4.24 2.34
N ALA A 12 -3.09 5.57 2.28
CA ALA A 12 -2.39 6.28 1.21
C ALA A 12 -0.90 5.96 1.17
N SER A 13 -0.30 5.84 2.35
CA SER A 13 1.13 5.62 2.50
C SER A 13 1.57 4.26 1.96
N LEU A 14 0.86 3.19 2.32
CA LEU A 14 1.11 1.85 1.80
C LEU A 14 0.88 1.75 0.29
N ASN A 15 -0.14 2.45 -0.20
CA ASN A 15 -0.41 2.51 -1.63
C ASN A 15 0.66 3.26 -2.41
N PHE A 16 1.29 4.29 -1.85
CA PHE A 16 2.41 4.96 -2.51
C PHE A 16 3.65 4.08 -2.59
N ILE A 17 3.94 3.30 -1.56
CA ILE A 17 5.07 2.35 -1.55
C ILE A 17 4.89 1.33 -2.69
N ILE A 18 3.69 0.73 -2.80
CA ILE A 18 3.38 -0.24 -3.87
C ILE A 18 3.42 0.43 -5.25
N TYR A 19 2.96 1.68 -5.36
CA TYR A 19 2.97 2.46 -6.59
C TYR A 19 4.37 2.67 -7.13
N THR A 20 5.22 3.21 -6.28
CA THR A 20 6.60 3.51 -6.61
C THR A 20 7.35 2.21 -6.94
N TRP A 21 7.13 1.14 -6.18
CA TRP A 21 7.72 -0.17 -6.47
C TRP A 21 7.32 -0.68 -7.85
N ASN A 22 6.03 -0.60 -8.20
CA ASN A 22 5.54 -1.11 -9.47
C ASN A 22 6.06 -0.32 -10.66
N ILE A 23 6.22 1.00 -10.54
CA ILE A 23 6.89 1.80 -11.58
C ILE A 23 8.33 1.36 -11.73
N TYR A 24 9.05 1.30 -10.62
CA TYR A 24 10.45 0.90 -10.60
C TYR A 24 10.65 -0.47 -11.26
N TYR A 25 9.86 -1.47 -10.85
CA TYR A 25 9.93 -2.81 -11.40
C TYR A 25 9.60 -2.85 -12.90
N LYS A 26 8.60 -2.09 -13.35
CA LYS A 26 8.28 -1.98 -14.79
C LYS A 26 9.42 -1.36 -15.59
N MET A 27 9.97 -0.23 -15.13
CA MET A 27 11.08 0.44 -15.80
C MET A 27 12.32 -0.45 -15.86
N ASN A 28 12.64 -1.15 -14.77
CA ASN A 28 13.79 -2.04 -14.73
C ASN A 28 13.61 -3.31 -15.57
N ASN A 29 12.40 -3.85 -15.69
CA ASN A 29 12.14 -4.94 -16.63
C ASN A 29 12.29 -4.50 -18.09
N GLU A 30 11.91 -3.27 -18.43
CA GLU A 30 12.15 -2.72 -19.76
C GLU A 30 13.64 -2.50 -20.04
N MET A 31 14.40 -2.08 -19.02
CA MET A 31 15.87 -1.95 -19.06
C MET A 31 16.53 -3.33 -19.24
N LEU A 32 16.10 -4.34 -18.48
CA LEU A 32 16.55 -5.73 -18.62
C LEU A 32 16.35 -6.29 -20.02
N LYS A 33 15.17 -6.07 -20.60
CA LYS A 33 14.88 -6.47 -21.99
C LYS A 33 15.81 -5.81 -23.01
N LYS A 34 16.40 -4.67 -22.64
CA LYS A 34 17.41 -3.94 -23.43
C LYS A 34 18.84 -4.28 -23.04
N GLY A 35 19.05 -5.29 -22.18
CA GLY A 35 20.38 -5.79 -21.79
C GLY A 35 21.07 -5.01 -20.68
N PHE A 36 20.38 -4.11 -19.98
CA PHE A 36 20.93 -3.38 -18.84
C PHE A 36 20.85 -4.20 -17.54
N GLN A 37 21.80 -3.98 -16.64
CA GLN A 37 21.83 -4.63 -15.32
C GLN A 37 20.66 -4.15 -14.45
N LEU A 38 20.07 -5.08 -13.68
CA LEU A 38 19.08 -4.75 -12.66
C LEU A 38 19.72 -3.95 -11.53
N PRO A 39 18.95 -3.07 -10.88
CA PRO A 39 19.37 -2.45 -9.65
C PRO A 39 19.32 -3.40 -8.45
N ASP A 40 20.13 -3.04 -7.46
CA ASP A 40 20.62 -3.82 -6.32
C ASP A 40 19.54 -4.24 -5.30
N ASP A 41 19.77 -5.37 -4.61
CA ASP A 41 18.92 -5.91 -3.53
C ASP A 41 18.61 -4.87 -2.43
N GLU A 42 19.47 -3.85 -2.32
CA GLU A 42 19.32 -2.70 -1.42
C GLU A 42 17.99 -1.95 -1.61
N CYS A 43 17.53 -1.76 -2.85
CA CYS A 43 16.29 -1.04 -3.13
C CYS A 43 15.08 -1.82 -2.60
N PHE A 44 15.00 -3.11 -2.92
CA PHE A 44 13.93 -3.98 -2.42
C PHE A 44 13.89 -4.00 -0.89
N ASN A 45 15.04 -4.16 -0.24
CA ASN A 45 15.14 -4.16 1.22
C ASN A 45 14.66 -2.83 1.83
N ARG A 46 14.94 -1.70 1.19
CA ARG A 46 14.48 -0.39 1.64
C ARG A 46 12.96 -0.24 1.56
N PHE A 47 12.37 -0.62 0.43
CA PHE A 47 10.91 -0.58 0.26
C PHE A 47 10.21 -1.49 1.27
N LYS A 48 10.74 -2.71 1.46
CA LYS A 48 10.22 -3.65 2.44
C LYS A 48 10.31 -3.11 3.87
N SER A 49 11.45 -2.53 4.24
CA SER A 49 11.64 -1.97 5.59
C SER A 49 10.66 -0.81 5.87
N ILE A 50 10.45 0.08 4.91
CA ILE A 50 9.50 1.21 5.05
C ILE A 50 8.04 0.71 5.11
N TRP A 51 7.71 -0.33 4.35
CA TRP A 51 6.42 -1.00 4.43
C TRP A 51 6.14 -1.53 5.84
N GLU A 52 7.09 -2.25 6.42
CA GLU A 52 6.98 -2.82 7.77
C GLU A 52 6.88 -1.71 8.84
N ASP A 53 7.67 -0.65 8.74
CA ASP A 53 7.59 0.52 9.63
C ASP A 53 6.22 1.20 9.59
N HIS A 54 5.65 1.40 8.40
CA HIS A 54 4.31 2.00 8.26
C HIS A 54 3.22 1.12 8.85
N LEU A 55 3.33 -0.20 8.67
CA LEU A 55 2.43 -1.12 9.33
C LEU A 55 2.55 -1.01 10.86
N VAL A 56 3.75 -0.98 11.44
CA VAL A 56 3.95 -0.78 12.89
C VAL A 56 3.32 0.54 13.36
N LYS A 57 3.52 1.64 12.63
CA LYS A 57 2.89 2.93 12.92
C LYS A 57 1.36 2.82 12.94
N ILE A 58 0.77 2.11 11.98
CA ILE A 58 -0.68 1.86 11.94
C ILE A 58 -1.19 1.19 13.23
N ASN A 59 -0.48 0.19 13.80
CA ASN A 59 -0.88 -0.38 15.11
C ASN A 59 -0.94 0.69 16.19
N ASN A 60 0.13 1.48 16.24
CA ASN A 60 0.46 2.26 17.42
C ASN A 60 -0.41 3.51 17.50
N MET A 61 -0.72 4.11 16.35
CA MET A 61 -1.45 5.38 16.29
C MET A 61 -2.81 5.30 15.59
N GLY A 62 -3.13 4.19 14.91
CA GLY A 62 -4.34 4.04 14.12
C GLY A 62 -4.21 4.56 12.69
N ILE A 63 -4.96 3.93 11.78
CA ILE A 63 -4.86 4.18 10.33
C ILE A 63 -5.20 5.62 9.98
N SER A 64 -6.30 6.16 10.51
CA SER A 64 -6.76 7.52 10.19
C SER A 64 -5.72 8.58 10.56
N ASN A 65 -4.95 8.35 11.63
CA ASN A 65 -3.90 9.26 12.05
C ASN A 65 -2.68 9.16 11.15
N LEU A 66 -2.23 7.94 10.79
CA LEU A 66 -1.12 7.79 9.86
C LEU A 66 -1.49 8.35 8.47
N ASP A 67 -2.69 8.07 7.98
CA ASP A 67 -3.17 8.63 6.72
C ASP A 67 -3.30 10.14 6.80
N GLY A 68 -3.81 10.69 7.91
CA GLY A 68 -3.86 12.13 8.13
C GLY A 68 -2.47 12.77 8.08
N LEU A 69 -1.47 12.17 8.72
CA LEU A 69 -0.08 12.61 8.64
C LEU A 69 0.50 12.49 7.22
N CYS A 70 0.24 11.37 6.55
CA CYS A 70 0.66 11.17 5.17
C CYS A 70 -0.07 12.11 4.20
N MET A 71 -1.28 12.58 4.51
CA MET A 71 -1.97 13.57 3.69
C MET A 71 -1.49 14.99 3.98
N ALA A 72 -1.09 15.27 5.22
CA ALA A 72 -0.59 16.58 5.62
C ALA A 72 0.85 16.81 5.14
N ARG A 73 1.72 15.81 5.26
CA ARG A 73 3.15 15.87 4.91
C ARG A 73 3.62 14.57 4.25
N PRO A 74 3.03 14.18 3.11
CA PRO A 74 3.30 12.90 2.45
C PRO A 74 4.76 12.70 2.08
N GLU A 75 5.36 13.79 1.60
CA GLU A 75 6.73 13.83 1.13
C GLU A 75 7.72 13.41 2.21
N GLU A 76 7.56 13.91 3.43
CA GLU A 76 8.44 13.59 4.55
C GLU A 76 8.33 12.12 4.97
N GLN A 77 7.12 11.55 4.91
CA GLN A 77 6.89 10.17 5.31
C GLN A 77 7.49 9.17 4.32
N LEU A 78 7.56 9.53 3.05
CA LEU A 78 7.83 8.59 1.96
C LEU A 78 9.14 8.92 1.22
N ARG A 79 9.82 10.02 1.59
CA ARG A 79 11.13 10.40 1.05
C ARG A 79 12.16 9.29 1.22
N SER A 80 12.12 8.54 2.32
CA SER A 80 13.06 7.46 2.62
C SER A 80 13.06 6.33 1.58
N LEU A 81 12.04 6.22 0.73
CA LEU A 81 12.01 5.25 -0.37
C LEU A 81 13.12 5.49 -1.41
N PHE A 82 13.64 6.72 -1.48
CA PHE A 82 14.59 7.13 -2.51
C PHE A 82 15.97 7.43 -1.91
N PRO A 83 17.08 7.19 -2.62
CA PRO A 83 18.42 7.53 -2.13
C PRO A 83 18.58 9.03 -1.80
N PRO A 84 19.40 9.40 -0.81
CA PRO A 84 19.70 10.81 -0.49
C PRO A 84 20.71 11.40 -1.49
N THR A 85 20.42 11.30 -2.78
CA THR A 85 21.24 11.82 -3.88
C THR A 85 20.39 12.74 -4.75
N TYR A 86 21.02 13.59 -5.56
CA TYR A 86 20.31 14.47 -6.49
C TYR A 86 19.40 13.69 -7.46
N ALA A 87 19.86 12.54 -7.96
CA ALA A 87 19.03 11.67 -8.80
C ALA A 87 17.82 11.10 -8.02
N GLY A 88 18.04 10.65 -6.78
CA GLY A 88 16.98 10.16 -5.90
C GLY A 88 15.93 11.23 -5.58
N GLU A 89 16.32 12.48 -5.40
CA GLU A 89 15.39 13.61 -5.24
C GLU A 89 14.50 13.79 -6.48
N GLN A 90 15.10 13.77 -7.68
CA GLN A 90 14.34 13.90 -8.93
C GLN A 90 13.35 12.75 -9.13
N GLU A 91 13.76 11.52 -8.83
CA GLU A 91 12.90 10.34 -8.90
C GLU A 91 11.75 10.41 -7.90
N PHE A 92 12.02 10.88 -6.67
CA PHE A 92 11.01 11.13 -5.66
C PHE A 92 9.96 12.13 -6.16
N TYR A 93 10.38 13.31 -6.61
CA TYR A 93 9.43 14.36 -7.07
C TYR A 93 8.60 13.89 -8.26
N ARG A 94 9.18 13.17 -9.21
CA ARG A 94 8.43 12.60 -10.34
C ARG A 94 7.38 11.60 -9.85
N SER A 95 7.78 10.64 -9.03
CA SER A 95 6.88 9.60 -8.51
C SER A 95 5.75 10.20 -7.68
N TRP A 96 6.07 11.22 -6.88
CA TRP A 96 5.12 11.95 -6.04
C TRP A 96 3.99 12.59 -6.85
N ILE A 97 4.33 13.41 -7.85
CA ILE A 97 3.34 14.14 -8.66
C ILE A 97 2.33 13.19 -9.31
N PHE A 98 2.80 12.06 -9.85
CA PHE A 98 1.92 11.08 -10.47
C PHE A 98 1.07 10.34 -9.44
N PHE A 99 1.65 9.94 -8.30
CA PHE A 99 0.90 9.27 -7.25
C PHE A 99 -0.20 10.17 -6.70
N GLU A 100 0.10 11.41 -6.32
CA GLU A 100 -0.86 12.34 -5.75
C GLU A 100 -2.05 12.56 -6.70
N SER A 101 -1.73 12.81 -7.98
CA SER A 101 -2.73 13.04 -9.02
C SER A 101 -3.63 11.82 -9.22
N TRP A 102 -3.06 10.62 -9.26
CA TRP A 102 -3.82 9.38 -9.44
C TRP A 102 -4.60 8.98 -8.16
N TRP A 103 -3.99 9.14 -7.00
CA TRP A 103 -4.49 8.66 -5.71
C TRP A 103 -5.83 9.30 -5.33
N ARG A 104 -5.99 10.60 -5.58
CA ARG A 104 -7.24 11.32 -5.27
C ARG A 104 -8.45 10.69 -5.99
N PHE A 105 -8.27 10.27 -7.24
CA PHE A 105 -9.31 9.58 -7.99
C PHE A 105 -9.46 8.13 -7.59
N ALA A 106 -8.34 7.44 -7.34
CA ALA A 106 -8.34 6.05 -6.90
C ALA A 106 -9.12 5.90 -5.58
N ARG A 107 -8.84 6.72 -4.57
CA ARG A 107 -9.54 6.66 -3.28
C ARG A 107 -11.05 6.81 -3.43
N LEU A 108 -11.50 7.81 -4.19
CA LEU A 108 -12.93 8.02 -4.42
C LEU A 108 -13.56 6.80 -5.12
N ALA A 109 -12.94 6.31 -6.19
CA ALA A 109 -13.43 5.14 -6.92
C ALA A 109 -13.48 3.89 -6.02
N TYR A 110 -12.51 3.73 -5.13
CA TYR A 110 -12.44 2.61 -4.19
C TYR A 110 -13.55 2.63 -3.16
N ASP A 111 -13.81 3.79 -2.54
CA ASP A 111 -14.87 3.91 -1.55
C ASP A 111 -16.23 3.48 -2.14
N TYR A 112 -16.51 3.89 -3.39
CA TYR A 112 -17.69 3.43 -4.12
C TYR A 112 -17.66 1.94 -4.48
N ALA A 113 -16.51 1.43 -4.88
CA ALA A 113 -16.38 0.07 -5.37
C ALA A 113 -16.29 -0.99 -4.26
N VAL A 114 -15.88 -0.63 -3.04
CA VAL A 114 -15.84 -1.54 -1.88
C VAL A 114 -17.23 -1.72 -1.26
N GLN A 115 -18.09 -0.71 -1.35
CA GLN A 115 -19.42 -0.71 -0.72
C GLN A 115 -20.27 -1.98 -1.04
N PRO A 116 -20.32 -2.49 -2.29
CA PRO A 116 -21.06 -3.72 -2.60
C PRO A 116 -20.49 -4.99 -1.96
N PHE A 117 -19.21 -4.99 -1.58
CA PHE A 117 -18.50 -6.18 -1.08
C PHE A 117 -18.39 -6.22 0.45
N LEU A 118 -18.91 -5.22 1.16
CA LEU A 118 -18.86 -5.15 2.63
C LEU A 118 -19.43 -6.42 3.29
N ASN A 119 -20.53 -6.96 2.76
CA ASN A 119 -21.14 -8.20 3.26
C ASN A 119 -20.24 -9.43 3.02
N THR A 120 -19.57 -9.50 1.88
CA THR A 120 -18.64 -10.58 1.55
C THR A 120 -17.42 -10.53 2.45
N LEU A 121 -16.87 -9.33 2.67
CA LEU A 121 -15.78 -9.08 3.60
C LEU A 121 -16.16 -9.47 5.02
N HIS A 122 -17.38 -9.14 5.47
CA HIS A 122 -17.91 -9.58 6.76
C HIS A 122 -18.01 -11.10 6.89
N LYS A 123 -18.58 -11.78 5.89
CA LYS A 123 -18.70 -13.24 5.92
C LYS A 123 -17.35 -13.95 5.93
N ARG A 124 -16.39 -13.45 5.15
CA ARG A 124 -15.08 -14.09 5.01
C ARG A 124 -14.14 -13.81 6.17
N TYR A 125 -14.15 -12.59 6.71
CA TYR A 125 -13.14 -12.15 7.67
C TYR A 125 -13.72 -11.83 9.06
N GLY A 126 -15.04 -11.79 9.22
CA GLY A 126 -15.74 -11.46 10.47
C GLY A 126 -15.91 -12.63 11.45
N VAL A 127 -15.00 -13.62 11.44
CA VAL A 127 -15.14 -14.86 12.22
C VAL A 127 -14.65 -14.73 13.68
N SER A 128 -14.42 -13.51 14.19
CA SER A 128 -13.82 -13.26 15.51
C SER A 128 -14.60 -12.21 16.30
N ASP A 129 -14.61 -12.30 17.62
CA ASP A 129 -15.17 -11.30 18.56
C ASP A 129 -14.31 -10.03 18.72
N THR A 130 -13.25 -9.90 17.92
CA THR A 130 -12.34 -8.75 17.94
C THR A 130 -12.52 -7.87 16.72
N GLU A 131 -12.22 -6.58 16.86
CA GLU A 131 -12.07 -5.69 15.70
C GLU A 131 -11.05 -6.25 14.73
N ARG A 132 -11.37 -6.23 13.42
CA ARG A 132 -10.43 -6.62 12.37
C ARG A 132 -10.20 -5.46 11.41
N TYR A 133 -8.93 -5.22 11.11
CA TYR A 133 -8.52 -4.26 10.10
C TYR A 133 -8.32 -4.97 8.76
N ILE A 134 -8.92 -4.43 7.72
CA ILE A 134 -8.66 -4.84 6.34
C ILE A 134 -8.05 -3.64 5.62
N LEU A 135 -6.77 -3.75 5.27
CA LEU A 135 -6.04 -2.74 4.52
C LEU A 135 -6.13 -3.08 3.04
N ILE A 136 -6.82 -2.24 2.28
CA ILE A 136 -6.91 -2.41 0.83
C ILE A 136 -5.68 -1.74 0.18
N THR A 137 -5.05 -2.46 -0.74
CA THR A 137 -3.98 -1.93 -1.60
C THR A 137 -4.44 -1.93 -3.04
N TYR A 138 -3.86 -1.06 -3.86
CA TYR A 138 -4.37 -0.87 -5.22
C TYR A 138 -3.92 -1.96 -6.20
N ASN A 139 -2.88 -2.71 -5.85
CA ASN A 139 -2.34 -3.82 -6.63
C ASN A 139 -1.76 -4.89 -5.69
N THR A 140 -1.47 -6.06 -6.24
CA THR A 140 -0.83 -7.19 -5.55
C THR A 140 0.47 -6.75 -4.89
N LEU A 141 0.68 -7.25 -3.68
CA LEU A 141 1.91 -7.02 -2.94
C LEU A 141 3.10 -7.68 -3.66
N PRO A 142 4.25 -7.02 -3.73
CA PRO A 142 5.47 -7.66 -4.21
C PRO A 142 5.82 -8.89 -3.36
N VAL A 143 6.37 -9.92 -4.01
CA VAL A 143 6.85 -11.11 -3.31
C VAL A 143 7.89 -10.70 -2.27
N GLY A 144 7.70 -11.12 -1.02
CA GLY A 144 8.59 -10.83 0.11
C GLY A 144 8.19 -9.62 0.96
N PHE A 145 7.17 -8.85 0.57
CA PHE A 145 6.50 -7.91 1.46
C PHE A 145 5.63 -8.71 2.45
N CYS A 146 5.66 -8.32 3.72
CA CYS A 146 4.89 -9.02 4.75
C CYS A 146 3.39 -8.73 4.56
N ASN A 147 2.60 -9.80 4.36
CA ASN A 147 1.13 -9.76 4.35
C ASN A 147 0.54 -10.17 5.72
N GLN A 148 1.36 -10.75 6.60
CA GLN A 148 0.99 -11.19 7.94
C GLN A 148 1.30 -10.08 8.93
N TYR A 149 0.42 -9.09 8.95
CA TYR A 149 0.33 -8.19 10.07
C TYR A 149 -0.64 -8.80 11.09
N ASP A 150 -0.21 -9.03 12.34
CA ASP A 150 -0.95 -9.81 13.35
C ASP A 150 -2.42 -9.37 13.57
N ARG A 151 -2.74 -8.11 13.22
CA ARG A 151 -4.08 -7.52 13.38
C ARG A 151 -4.74 -7.03 12.09
N ALA A 152 -4.02 -7.02 10.96
CA ALA A 152 -4.50 -6.40 9.73
C ALA A 152 -4.31 -7.31 8.52
N ILE A 153 -5.40 -7.54 7.80
CA ILE A 153 -5.40 -8.34 6.58
C ILE A 153 -5.17 -7.37 5.42
N VAL A 154 -4.03 -7.52 4.74
CA VAL A 154 -3.72 -6.70 3.57
C VAL A 154 -4.24 -7.39 2.32
N LEU A 155 -5.12 -6.72 1.57
CA LEU A 155 -5.75 -7.26 0.38
C LEU A 155 -5.58 -6.32 -0.81
N PRO A 156 -5.08 -6.80 -1.96
CA PRO A 156 -5.17 -6.02 -3.17
C PRO A 156 -6.62 -5.95 -3.63
N PHE A 157 -7.01 -4.80 -4.13
CA PHE A 157 -8.37 -4.51 -4.57
C PHE A 157 -8.91 -5.48 -5.60
N GLU A 158 -8.08 -5.87 -6.56
CA GLU A 158 -8.46 -6.82 -7.61
C GLU A 158 -8.94 -8.15 -7.02
N ASN A 159 -8.39 -8.55 -5.86
CA ASN A 159 -8.81 -9.78 -5.17
C ASN A 159 -10.20 -9.68 -4.54
N LEU A 160 -10.77 -8.48 -4.37
CA LEU A 160 -12.15 -8.32 -3.93
C LEU A 160 -13.16 -8.78 -5.00
N PHE A 161 -12.76 -8.74 -6.27
CA PHE A 161 -13.63 -9.06 -7.42
C PHE A 161 -13.43 -10.49 -7.92
N SER A 162 -12.27 -11.10 -7.67
CA SER A 162 -12.02 -12.48 -8.05
C SER A 162 -12.87 -13.41 -7.18
N ARG A 163 -13.86 -14.07 -7.78
CA ARG A 163 -14.76 -15.05 -7.14
C ARG A 163 -14.04 -16.21 -6.42
N ASN A 164 -12.73 -16.38 -6.61
CA ASN A 164 -11.93 -17.51 -6.13
C ASN A 164 -10.70 -17.13 -5.27
N ALA A 165 -10.41 -15.84 -4.99
CA ALA A 165 -9.42 -15.51 -3.95
C ALA A 165 -9.96 -15.94 -2.59
#